data_AF-A0A2S5DLQ1-F1
#
_entry.id   AF-A0A2S5DLQ1-F1
#
_cell.length_a   1.000
_cell.length_b   1.000
_cell.length_c   1.000
_cell.angle_alpha   90.00
_cell.angle_beta   90.00
_cell.angle_gamma   90.00
#
_symmetry.space_group_name_H-M   'P 1'
#
loop_
_entity.id
_entity.type
_entity.pdbx_description
1 polymer ?
#
loop_
_entity_poly.entity_id
_entity_poly.type
_entity_poly.pdbx_seq_one_letter_code
_entity_poly.pdbx_strand_id
1 'polypeptide(L)'
;MSALGLRLWGRQGQALWRLAKPRVVALIVFCAVIGMFLASPGLPEASVVVPATLGIALVAGAAAMVNCLVERGIDARMRRTAWRATATGEVGAAQTLVVALMAGGIGMALLAAYCNALTAWLTLGTFVGYAIVYTLLLKPNTPQNIVIGGASGAMPPVLGWAAVTGEVGPFALALFLIIYAWTPPHFWALALYRRDDYARAGLPMLPVTHGQRFTTLSILLYSALLAAITLLPAALGEVGLIYLGAACVLNGRLLFLALSLHRQYADAAARRMFAWSIWYLTLLFAALLFDHYCLMPLT
;
A
#
# COMPACT_ATOMS: atom_id res chain seq x y z
N MET A 1 -35.27 -20.41 8.25
CA MET A 1 -34.47 -20.10 7.03
C MET A 1 -34.18 -21.40 6.29
N SER A 2 -34.48 -21.50 5.00
CA SER A 2 -34.22 -22.73 4.22
C SER A 2 -32.71 -22.94 3.99
N ALA A 3 -32.28 -24.20 3.76
CA ALA A 3 -30.89 -24.53 3.46
C ALA A 3 -30.33 -23.79 2.22
N LEU A 4 -31.22 -23.44 1.28
CA LEU A 4 -30.92 -22.59 0.13
C LEU A 4 -30.63 -21.14 0.53
N GLY A 5 -31.39 -20.59 1.48
CA GLY A 5 -31.15 -19.26 2.05
C GLY A 5 -29.77 -19.17 2.73
N LEU A 6 -29.41 -20.15 3.56
CA LEU A 6 -28.09 -20.21 4.21
C LEU A 6 -26.93 -20.27 3.20
N ARG A 7 -27.09 -21.03 2.11
CA ARG A 7 -26.08 -21.11 1.04
C ARG A 7 -25.94 -19.81 0.25
N LEU A 8 -27.04 -19.09 0.00
CA LEU A 8 -27.02 -17.80 -0.69
C LEU A 8 -26.35 -16.71 0.18
N TRP A 9 -26.65 -16.69 1.48
CA TRP A 9 -26.01 -15.78 2.43
C TRP A 9 -24.51 -16.04 2.56
N GLY A 10 -24.10 -17.32 2.62
CA GLY A 10 -22.69 -17.70 2.62
C GLY A 10 -21.94 -17.24 1.36
N ARG A 11 -22.57 -17.36 0.18
CA ARG A 11 -21.99 -16.86 -1.08
C ARG A 11 -21.84 -15.35 -1.10
N GLN A 12 -22.87 -14.60 -0.71
CA GLN A 12 -22.80 -13.14 -0.63
C GLN A 12 -21.76 -12.64 0.39
N GLY A 13 -21.65 -13.31 1.54
CA GLY A 13 -20.61 -13.01 2.53
C GLY A 13 -19.20 -13.20 1.97
N GLN A 14 -18.96 -14.31 1.25
CA GLN A 14 -17.67 -14.54 0.57
C GLN A 14 -17.39 -13.51 -0.53
N ALA A 15 -18.42 -13.10 -1.27
CA ALA A 15 -18.29 -12.05 -2.28
C ALA A 15 -17.89 -10.71 -1.65
N LEU A 16 -18.56 -10.29 -0.57
CA LEU A 16 -18.24 -9.09 0.20
C LEU A 16 -16.81 -9.15 0.79
N TRP A 17 -16.41 -10.29 1.36
CA TRP A 17 -15.04 -10.48 1.86
C TRP A 17 -13.99 -10.30 0.76
N ARG A 18 -14.24 -10.81 -0.44
CA ARG A 18 -13.33 -10.61 -1.58
C ARG A 18 -13.23 -9.14 -2.01
N LEU A 19 -14.32 -8.37 -1.91
CA LEU A 19 -14.32 -6.92 -2.19
C LEU A 19 -13.45 -6.14 -1.20
N ALA A 20 -13.32 -6.60 0.04
CA ALA A 20 -12.40 -6.03 1.03
C ALA A 20 -10.91 -6.28 0.73
N LYS A 21 -10.59 -7.05 -0.32
CA LYS A 21 -9.20 -7.33 -0.78
C LYS A 21 -8.28 -7.80 0.37
N PRO A 22 -8.58 -8.92 1.05
CA PRO A 22 -7.90 -9.31 2.29
C PRO A 22 -6.39 -9.50 2.14
N ARG A 23 -5.92 -9.95 0.97
CA ARG A 23 -4.48 -10.06 0.69
C ARG A 23 -3.78 -8.70 0.62
N VAL A 24 -4.45 -7.68 0.10
CA VAL A 24 -3.92 -6.31 0.05
C VAL A 24 -3.98 -5.69 1.44
N VAL A 25 -5.09 -5.87 2.16
CA VAL A 25 -5.24 -5.41 3.54
C VAL A 25 -4.22 -6.04 4.47
N ALA A 26 -3.90 -7.33 4.31
CA ALA A 26 -2.87 -8.00 5.11
C ALA A 26 -1.49 -7.33 4.94
N LEU A 27 -1.13 -6.90 3.72
CA LEU A 27 0.12 -6.17 3.48
C LEU A 27 0.10 -4.76 4.11
N ILE A 28 -1.03 -4.06 4.03
CA ILE A 28 -1.23 -2.77 4.70
C ILE A 28 -1.04 -2.92 6.21
N VAL A 29 -1.70 -3.91 6.81
CA VAL A 29 -1.61 -4.22 8.23
C VAL A 29 -0.19 -4.61 8.61
N PHE A 30 0.49 -5.42 7.81
CA PHE A 30 1.89 -5.79 8.05
C PHE A 30 2.78 -4.55 8.17
N CYS A 31 2.66 -3.58 7.26
CA CYS A 31 3.42 -2.33 7.33
C CYS A 31 3.03 -1.49 8.56
N ALA A 32 1.75 -1.45 8.94
CA ALA A 32 1.31 -0.78 10.16
C ALA A 32 1.85 -1.45 11.43
N VAL A 33 1.87 -2.77 11.49
CA VAL A 33 2.46 -3.53 12.61
C VAL A 33 3.94 -3.23 12.74
N ILE A 34 4.69 -3.19 11.64
CA ILE A 34 6.11 -2.78 11.70
C ILE A 34 6.23 -1.35 12.24
N GLY A 35 5.37 -0.42 11.80
CA GLY A 35 5.32 0.94 12.35
C GLY A 35 5.07 0.96 13.86
N MET A 36 4.18 0.12 14.37
CA MET A 36 3.92 -0.01 15.83
C MET A 36 5.14 -0.53 16.59
N PHE A 37 5.83 -1.53 16.05
CA PHE A 37 6.98 -2.17 16.71
C PHE A 37 8.22 -1.29 16.72
N LEU A 38 8.41 -0.49 15.67
CA LEU A 38 9.50 0.48 15.61
C LEU A 38 9.25 1.72 16.50
N ALA A 39 8.01 1.95 16.93
CA ALA A 39 7.62 3.14 17.70
C ALA A 39 7.98 3.08 19.19
N SER A 40 8.48 1.94 19.67
CA SER A 40 8.93 1.75 21.04
C SER A 40 10.22 0.94 21.07
N PRO A 41 11.17 1.22 21.99
CA PRO A 41 12.35 0.38 22.18
C PRO A 41 12.01 -1.06 22.59
N GLY A 42 10.85 -1.25 23.25
CA GLY A 42 10.36 -2.55 23.68
C GLY A 42 9.27 -3.12 22.77
N LEU A 43 8.67 -4.22 23.20
CA LEU A 43 7.45 -4.71 22.55
C LEU A 43 6.27 -3.77 22.88
N PRO A 44 5.55 -3.24 21.88
CA PRO A 44 4.38 -2.42 22.12
C PRO A 44 3.27 -3.23 22.81
N GLU A 45 2.46 -2.56 23.64
CA GLU A 45 1.42 -3.24 24.40
C GLU A 45 0.35 -3.88 23.50
N ALA A 46 -0.01 -5.13 23.78
CA ALA A 46 -1.03 -5.85 23.02
C ALA A 46 -2.41 -5.17 23.08
N SER A 47 -2.67 -4.42 24.16
CA SER A 47 -3.87 -3.58 24.37
C SER A 47 -4.04 -2.52 23.27
N VAL A 48 -2.95 -2.06 22.64
CA VAL A 48 -2.96 -1.11 21.53
C VAL A 48 -2.77 -1.81 20.20
N VAL A 49 -1.83 -2.76 20.11
CA VAL A 49 -1.45 -3.43 18.85
C VAL A 49 -2.63 -4.16 18.22
N VAL A 50 -3.41 -4.90 19.01
CA VAL A 50 -4.56 -5.68 18.52
C VAL A 50 -5.66 -4.78 17.97
N PRO A 51 -6.21 -3.81 18.73
CA PRO A 51 -7.25 -2.92 18.20
C PRO A 51 -6.74 -2.00 17.09
N ALA A 52 -5.49 -1.55 17.12
CA ALA A 52 -4.89 -0.78 16.02
C ALA A 52 -4.86 -1.59 14.72
N THR A 53 -4.37 -2.82 14.79
CA THR A 53 -4.33 -3.77 13.68
C THR A 53 -5.72 -3.99 13.09
N LEU A 54 -6.70 -4.33 13.94
CA LEU A 54 -8.08 -4.59 13.52
C LEU A 54 -8.75 -3.33 12.96
N GLY A 55 -8.57 -2.19 13.62
CA GLY A 55 -9.14 -0.91 13.21
C GLY A 55 -8.64 -0.48 11.83
N ILE A 56 -7.32 -0.48 11.62
CA ILE A 56 -6.70 -0.18 10.33
C ILE A 56 -7.15 -1.19 9.26
N ALA A 57 -7.21 -2.49 9.58
CA ALA A 57 -7.66 -3.51 8.65
C ALA A 57 -9.10 -3.28 8.17
N LEU A 58 -10.00 -2.98 9.11
CA LEU A 58 -11.42 -2.74 8.82
C LEU A 58 -11.62 -1.49 7.96
N VAL A 59 -10.95 -0.38 8.28
CA VAL A 59 -11.04 0.86 7.49
C VAL A 59 -10.41 0.68 6.11
N ALA A 60 -9.26 0.01 5.99
CA ALA A 60 -8.64 -0.31 4.70
C ALA A 60 -9.53 -1.24 3.86
N GLY A 61 -10.15 -2.24 4.48
CA GLY A 61 -11.13 -3.12 3.84
C GLY A 61 -12.36 -2.35 3.33
N ALA A 62 -12.90 -1.45 4.15
CA ALA A 62 -13.98 -0.55 3.74
C ALA A 62 -13.58 0.31 2.53
N ALA A 63 -12.37 0.87 2.54
CA ALA A 63 -11.84 1.67 1.43
C ALA A 63 -11.74 0.82 0.14
N ALA A 64 -11.30 -0.44 0.26
CA ALA A 64 -11.24 -1.38 -0.86
C ALA A 64 -12.62 -1.73 -1.42
N MET A 65 -13.64 -1.89 -0.57
CA MET A 65 -15.02 -2.14 -0.97
C MET A 65 -15.60 -0.93 -1.72
N VAL A 66 -15.41 0.28 -1.19
CA VAL A 66 -15.83 1.52 -1.85
C VAL A 66 -15.12 1.68 -3.20
N ASN A 67 -13.81 1.42 -3.27
CA ASN A 67 -13.07 1.42 -4.53
C ASN A 67 -13.67 0.44 -5.56
N CYS A 68 -13.99 -0.80 -5.16
CA CYS A 68 -14.62 -1.77 -6.09
C CYS A 68 -16.03 -1.36 -6.51
N LEU A 69 -16.78 -0.66 -5.64
CA LEU A 69 -18.11 -0.16 -5.95
C LEU A 69 -18.06 0.98 -6.97
N VAL A 70 -17.18 1.95 -6.73
CA VAL A 70 -16.94 3.09 -7.61
C VAL A 70 -16.42 2.63 -8.98
N GLU A 71 -15.47 1.68 -8.99
CA GLU A 71 -14.84 1.20 -10.22
C GLU A 71 -15.65 0.15 -10.98
N ARG A 72 -16.85 -0.23 -10.51
CA ARG A 72 -17.64 -1.35 -11.08
C ARG A 72 -17.77 -1.33 -12.61
N GLY A 73 -17.94 -0.14 -13.21
CA GLY A 73 -18.07 0.02 -14.66
C GLY A 73 -16.75 -0.16 -15.42
N ILE A 74 -15.64 0.32 -14.84
CA ILE A 74 -14.28 0.11 -15.38
C ILE A 74 -13.90 -1.36 -15.21
N ASP A 75 -14.18 -1.93 -14.04
CA ASP A 75 -13.87 -3.31 -13.71
C ASP A 75 -14.54 -4.29 -14.66
N ALA A 76 -15.80 -4.04 -15.05
CA ALA A 76 -16.54 -4.85 -16.02
C ALA A 76 -15.87 -4.90 -17.41
N ARG A 77 -15.06 -3.90 -17.77
CA ARG A 77 -14.36 -3.80 -19.07
C ARG A 77 -12.94 -4.38 -19.04
N MET A 78 -12.46 -4.80 -17.87
CA MET A 78 -11.10 -5.30 -17.68
C MET A 78 -11.11 -6.81 -17.39
N ARG A 79 -10.45 -7.61 -18.24
CA ARG A 79 -10.35 -9.08 -18.10
C ARG A 79 -9.94 -9.54 -16.68
N ARG A 80 -9.08 -8.78 -16.00
CA ARG A 80 -8.58 -9.08 -14.66
C ARG A 80 -9.62 -8.89 -13.55
N THR A 81 -10.61 -8.03 -13.73
CA THR A 81 -11.49 -7.53 -12.66
C THR A 81 -12.97 -7.67 -12.99
N ALA A 82 -13.32 -8.10 -14.22
CA ALA A 82 -14.70 -8.34 -14.65
C ALA A 82 -15.41 -9.42 -13.82
N TRP A 83 -14.68 -10.27 -13.09
CA TRP A 83 -15.24 -11.27 -12.17
C TRP A 83 -15.68 -10.71 -10.81
N ARG A 84 -15.35 -9.45 -10.47
CA ARG A 84 -15.66 -8.88 -9.16
C ARG A 84 -17.18 -8.80 -8.95
N ALA A 85 -17.63 -9.07 -7.73
CA ALA A 85 -19.06 -9.13 -7.40
C ALA A 85 -19.82 -7.82 -7.63
N THR A 86 -19.16 -6.66 -7.51
CA THR A 86 -19.74 -5.34 -7.84
C THR A 86 -19.87 -5.13 -9.35
N ALA A 87 -19.00 -5.74 -10.16
CA ALA A 87 -19.00 -5.64 -11.62
C ALA A 87 -19.98 -6.63 -12.27
N THR A 88 -20.14 -7.83 -11.70
CA THR A 88 -21.10 -8.85 -12.15
C THR A 88 -22.53 -8.57 -11.68
N GLY A 89 -22.70 -7.69 -10.69
CA GLY A 89 -23.99 -7.44 -10.04
C GLY A 89 -24.40 -8.49 -9.01
N GLU A 90 -23.52 -9.43 -8.66
CA GLU A 90 -23.77 -10.44 -7.61
C GLU A 90 -24.05 -9.81 -6.24
N VAL A 91 -23.39 -8.68 -5.94
CA VAL A 91 -23.58 -7.90 -4.72
C VAL A 91 -24.02 -6.48 -5.10
N GLY A 92 -25.13 -6.04 -4.51
CA GLY A 92 -25.71 -4.72 -4.78
C GLY A 92 -24.88 -3.55 -4.23
N ALA A 93 -25.11 -2.37 -4.79
CA ALA A 93 -24.45 -1.14 -4.37
C ALA A 93 -24.76 -0.77 -2.91
N ALA A 94 -26.04 -0.81 -2.53
CA ALA A 94 -26.49 -0.50 -1.17
C ALA A 94 -25.88 -1.47 -0.15
N GLN A 95 -25.89 -2.78 -0.45
CA GLN A 95 -25.30 -3.80 0.42
C GLN A 95 -23.79 -3.58 0.60
N THR A 96 -23.07 -3.31 -0.50
CA THR A 96 -21.62 -3.03 -0.44
C THR A 96 -21.33 -1.79 0.40
N LEU A 97 -22.11 -0.71 0.21
CA LEU A 97 -21.92 0.53 0.94
C LEU A 97 -22.22 0.38 2.44
N VAL A 98 -23.33 -0.27 2.80
CA VAL A 98 -23.70 -0.50 4.20
C VAL A 98 -22.62 -1.31 4.92
N VAL A 99 -22.12 -2.39 4.31
CA VAL A 99 -21.06 -3.21 4.92
C VAL A 99 -19.74 -2.44 5.02
N ALA A 100 -19.39 -1.66 4.00
CA ALA A 100 -18.20 -0.81 4.05
C ALA A 100 -18.30 0.26 5.15
N LEU A 101 -19.46 0.93 5.30
CA LEU A 101 -19.68 1.93 6.34
C LEU A 101 -19.69 1.31 7.74
N MET A 102 -20.29 0.12 7.93
CA MET A 102 -20.24 -0.59 9.21
C MET A 102 -18.80 -0.99 9.55
N ALA A 103 -18.07 -1.62 8.62
CA ALA A 103 -16.68 -2.01 8.83
C ALA A 103 -15.79 -0.79 9.14
N GLY A 104 -15.91 0.27 8.34
CA GLY A 104 -15.18 1.52 8.55
C GLY A 104 -15.54 2.17 9.88
N GLY A 105 -16.82 2.24 10.24
CA GLY A 105 -17.29 2.80 11.51
C GLY A 105 -16.79 2.02 12.73
N ILE A 106 -16.85 0.68 12.69
CA ILE A 106 -16.30 -0.19 13.74
C ILE A 106 -14.78 0.02 13.85
N GLY A 107 -14.08 0.06 12.72
CA GLY A 107 -12.64 0.28 12.69
C GLY A 107 -12.25 1.62 13.29
N MET A 108 -12.96 2.69 12.94
CA MET A 108 -12.77 4.03 13.51
C MET A 108 -13.06 4.06 15.02
N ALA A 109 -14.11 3.38 15.48
CA ALA A 109 -14.44 3.28 16.89
C ALA A 109 -13.34 2.55 17.69
N LEU A 110 -12.78 1.47 17.14
CA LEU A 110 -11.65 0.77 17.76
C LEU A 110 -10.43 1.67 17.92
N LEU A 111 -10.07 2.42 16.87
CA LEU A 111 -8.92 3.33 16.91
C LEU A 111 -9.13 4.48 17.89
N ALA A 112 -10.32 5.05 17.93
CA ALA A 112 -10.64 6.15 18.84
C ALA A 112 -10.69 5.70 20.32
N ALA A 113 -11.21 4.50 20.59
CA ALA A 113 -11.40 4.00 21.96
C ALA A 113 -10.13 3.39 22.57
N TYR A 114 -9.31 2.71 21.77
CA TYR A 114 -8.17 1.94 22.28
C TYR A 114 -6.79 2.44 21.82
N CYS A 115 -6.73 3.41 20.90
CA CYS A 115 -5.47 4.00 20.45
C CYS A 115 -5.46 5.50 20.78
N ASN A 116 -5.88 6.34 19.84
CA ASN A 116 -5.96 7.79 20.02
C ASN A 116 -6.68 8.45 18.83
N ALA A 117 -7.12 9.70 19.04
CA ALA A 117 -7.82 10.48 18.03
C ALA A 117 -6.96 10.74 16.77
N LEU A 118 -5.65 10.96 16.93
CA LEU A 118 -4.74 11.21 15.81
C LEU A 118 -4.74 10.04 14.82
N THR A 119 -4.57 8.81 15.32
CA THR A 119 -4.57 7.59 14.51
C THR A 119 -5.90 7.40 13.79
N ALA A 120 -7.02 7.65 14.48
CA ALA A 120 -8.34 7.59 13.86
C ALA A 120 -8.46 8.58 12.70
N TRP A 121 -8.12 9.86 12.91
CA TRP A 121 -8.20 10.89 11.87
C TRP A 121 -7.24 10.64 10.70
N LEU A 122 -6.00 10.20 10.96
CA LEU A 122 -5.06 9.84 9.90
C LEU A 122 -5.56 8.64 9.09
N THR A 123 -6.18 7.65 9.76
CA THR A 123 -6.76 6.48 9.09
C THR A 123 -7.96 6.86 8.22
N LEU A 124 -8.82 7.76 8.73
CA LEU A 124 -9.93 8.33 7.94
C LEU A 124 -9.42 9.17 6.76
N GLY A 125 -8.40 10.01 6.97
CA GLY A 125 -7.76 10.78 5.91
C GLY A 125 -7.16 9.87 4.83
N THR A 126 -6.56 8.75 5.23
CA THR A 126 -6.05 7.70 4.33
C THR A 126 -7.17 7.04 3.53
N PHE A 127 -8.29 6.72 4.19
CA PHE A 127 -9.50 6.21 3.52
C PHE A 127 -10.00 7.19 2.46
N VAL A 128 -10.15 8.47 2.82
CA VAL A 128 -10.64 9.53 1.91
C VAL A 128 -9.65 9.75 0.76
N GLY A 129 -8.36 9.81 1.05
CA GLY A 129 -7.29 9.91 0.06
C GLY A 129 -7.33 8.78 -0.96
N TYR A 130 -7.55 7.54 -0.52
CA TYR A 130 -7.65 6.40 -1.43
C TYR A 130 -8.99 6.34 -2.19
N ALA A 131 -10.11 6.43 -1.47
CA ALA A 131 -11.46 6.20 -2.02
C ALA A 131 -11.96 7.37 -2.87
N ILE A 132 -11.58 8.60 -2.53
CA ILE A 132 -12.03 9.81 -3.24
C ILE A 132 -10.90 10.33 -4.12
N VAL A 133 -9.80 10.78 -3.51
CA VAL A 133 -8.75 11.50 -4.25
C VAL A 133 -8.10 10.59 -5.30
N TYR A 134 -7.61 9.42 -4.90
CA TYR A 134 -7.01 8.48 -5.84
C TYR A 134 -8.04 7.88 -6.80
N THR A 135 -9.09 7.25 -6.29
CA THR A 135 -10.00 6.44 -7.12
C THR A 135 -10.83 7.29 -8.08
N LEU A 136 -11.42 8.41 -7.63
CA LEU A 136 -12.32 9.23 -8.45
C LEU A 136 -11.59 10.33 -9.22
N LEU A 137 -10.60 10.98 -8.60
CA LEU A 137 -9.99 12.18 -9.18
C LEU A 137 -8.71 11.87 -9.95
N LEU A 138 -7.78 11.12 -9.36
CA LEU A 138 -6.45 10.96 -9.94
C LEU A 138 -6.40 9.82 -10.97
N LYS A 139 -6.85 8.63 -10.60
CA LYS A 139 -6.72 7.41 -11.39
C LYS A 139 -7.23 7.56 -12.83
N PRO A 140 -8.43 8.11 -13.10
CA PRO A 140 -8.92 8.27 -14.47
C PRO A 140 -8.33 9.49 -15.21
N ASN A 141 -7.78 10.49 -14.51
CA ASN A 141 -7.53 11.81 -15.11
C ASN A 141 -6.05 12.20 -15.23
N THR A 142 -5.10 11.50 -14.59
CA THR A 142 -3.67 11.90 -14.65
C THR A 142 -2.69 10.72 -14.69
N PRO A 143 -1.56 10.85 -15.43
CA PRO A 143 -0.46 9.89 -15.37
C PRO A 143 0.31 9.90 -14.04
N GLN A 144 0.10 10.92 -13.20
CA GLN A 144 0.68 11.02 -11.85
C GLN A 144 -0.19 10.34 -10.78
N ASN A 145 -1.19 9.55 -11.19
CA ASN A 145 -2.10 8.86 -10.29
C ASN A 145 -1.40 7.98 -9.25
N ILE A 146 -0.33 7.28 -9.64
CA ILE A 146 0.48 6.43 -8.76
C ILE A 146 1.34 7.27 -7.81
N VAL A 147 1.89 8.40 -8.27
CA VAL A 147 2.77 9.24 -7.45
C VAL A 147 1.93 9.91 -6.36
N ILE A 148 0.92 10.69 -6.75
CA ILE A 148 0.10 11.44 -5.79
C ILE A 148 -0.78 10.47 -4.97
N GLY A 149 -1.42 9.51 -5.62
CA GLY A 149 -2.25 8.51 -4.93
C GLY A 149 -1.45 7.52 -4.09
N GLY A 150 -0.15 7.38 -4.35
CA GLY A 150 0.76 6.56 -3.57
C GLY A 150 0.90 7.02 -2.12
N ALA A 151 0.60 8.29 -1.82
CA ALA A 151 0.61 8.82 -0.47
C ALA A 151 -0.31 7.99 0.46
N SER A 152 -1.55 7.72 0.06
CA SER A 152 -2.47 6.90 0.86
C SER A 152 -1.97 5.46 1.04
N GLY A 153 -1.25 4.92 0.04
CA GLY A 153 -0.63 3.59 0.15
C GLY A 153 0.58 3.55 1.08
N ALA A 154 1.23 4.69 1.32
CA ALA A 154 2.43 4.83 2.15
C ALA A 154 2.15 5.18 3.62
N MET A 155 0.91 5.54 3.96
CA MET A 155 0.47 5.85 5.32
C MET A 155 0.56 4.70 6.35
N PRO A 156 0.43 3.40 6.02
CA PRO A 156 0.32 2.35 7.04
C PRO A 156 1.37 2.37 8.17
N PRO A 157 2.69 2.49 7.93
CA PRO A 157 3.66 2.59 9.01
C PRO A 157 3.46 3.83 9.90
N VAL A 158 2.99 4.95 9.35
CA VAL A 158 2.66 6.16 10.13
C VAL A 158 1.44 5.92 11.00
N LEU A 159 0.41 5.24 10.48
CA LEU A 159 -0.78 4.88 11.25
C LEU A 159 -0.41 3.97 12.43
N GLY A 160 0.47 3.00 12.19
CA GLY A 160 1.00 2.13 13.24
C GLY A 160 1.80 2.91 14.29
N TRP A 161 2.74 3.74 13.85
CA TRP A 161 3.55 4.57 14.74
C TRP A 161 2.68 5.46 15.63
N ALA A 162 1.74 6.19 15.02
CA ALA A 162 0.83 7.07 15.73
C ALA A 162 -0.09 6.32 16.69
N ALA A 163 -0.46 5.06 16.39
CA ALA A 163 -1.28 4.24 17.28
C ALA A 163 -0.62 4.02 18.64
N VAL A 164 0.71 3.82 18.65
CA VAL A 164 1.51 3.56 19.86
C VAL A 164 1.93 4.85 20.54
N THR A 165 2.36 5.86 19.78
CA THR A 165 3.00 7.07 20.34
C THR A 165 2.04 8.25 20.54
N GLY A 166 0.92 8.27 19.83
CA GLY A 166 0.01 9.43 19.82
C GLY A 166 0.52 10.63 19.02
N GLU A 167 1.64 10.50 18.29
CA GLU A 167 2.23 11.56 17.48
C GLU A 167 2.78 11.04 16.14
N VAL A 168 3.23 11.95 15.26
CA VAL A 168 3.93 11.61 14.01
C VAL A 168 5.33 12.20 14.07
N GLY A 169 6.30 11.36 14.41
CA GLY A 169 7.71 11.74 14.49
C GLY A 169 8.45 11.70 13.14
N PRO A 170 9.68 12.24 13.09
CA PRO A 170 10.52 12.22 11.88
C PRO A 170 10.77 10.82 11.32
N PHE A 171 10.93 9.82 12.19
CA PHE A 171 11.17 8.44 11.76
C PHE A 171 9.94 7.81 11.08
N ALA A 172 8.73 8.06 11.60
CA ALA A 172 7.48 7.64 10.95
C ALA A 172 7.35 8.24 9.54
N LEU A 173 7.72 9.53 9.39
CA LEU A 173 7.75 10.19 8.08
C LEU A 173 8.83 9.60 7.16
N ALA A 174 9.97 9.17 7.68
CA ALA A 174 10.97 8.46 6.88
C ALA A 174 10.41 7.13 6.35
N LEU A 175 9.71 6.34 7.17
CA LEU A 175 9.05 5.11 6.73
C LEU A 175 7.98 5.36 5.65
N PHE A 176 7.19 6.43 5.83
CA PHE A 176 6.26 6.91 4.80
C PHE A 176 6.98 7.23 3.49
N LEU A 177 8.05 8.02 3.54
CA LEU A 177 8.80 8.43 2.36
C LEU A 177 9.42 7.22 1.63
N ILE A 178 9.88 6.20 2.37
CA ILE A 178 10.39 4.96 1.77
C ILE A 178 9.30 4.28 0.93
N ILE A 179 8.11 4.03 1.51
CA ILE A 179 7.01 3.37 0.78
C ILE A 179 6.51 4.27 -0.35
N TYR A 180 6.41 5.58 -0.11
CA TYR A 180 5.97 6.56 -1.10
C TYR A 180 6.89 6.59 -2.31
N ALA A 181 8.21 6.73 -2.13
CA ALA A 181 9.18 6.76 -3.21
C ALA A 181 9.35 5.40 -3.91
N TRP A 182 9.08 4.30 -3.21
CA TRP A 182 9.05 2.95 -3.77
C TRP A 182 7.83 2.70 -4.67
N THR A 183 6.71 3.38 -4.42
CA THR A 183 5.45 3.14 -5.12
C THR A 183 5.55 3.38 -6.63
N PRO A 184 6.09 4.51 -7.13
CA PRO A 184 6.24 4.76 -8.57
C PRO A 184 7.09 3.72 -9.32
N PRO A 185 8.34 3.40 -8.93
CA PRO A 185 9.15 2.43 -9.66
C PRO A 185 8.53 1.03 -9.66
N HIS A 186 7.87 0.63 -8.56
CA HIS A 186 7.12 -0.63 -8.48
C HIS A 186 5.96 -0.67 -9.49
N PHE A 187 5.04 0.29 -9.42
CA PHE A 187 3.84 0.24 -10.25
C PHE A 187 4.10 0.57 -11.72
N TRP A 188 5.07 1.43 -12.03
CA TRP A 188 5.43 1.70 -13.42
C TRP A 188 6.14 0.52 -14.07
N ALA A 189 6.92 -0.27 -13.32
CA ALA A 189 7.46 -1.54 -13.81
C ALA A 189 6.33 -2.51 -14.19
N LEU A 190 5.26 -2.61 -13.39
CA LEU A 190 4.04 -3.36 -13.75
C LEU A 190 3.35 -2.78 -14.99
N ALA A 191 3.19 -1.46 -15.04
CA ALA A 191 2.49 -0.78 -16.11
C ALA A 191 3.18 -0.93 -17.47
N LEU A 192 4.51 -1.07 -17.49
CA LEU A 192 5.28 -1.28 -18.73
C LEU A 192 4.88 -2.57 -19.46
N TYR A 193 4.95 -3.74 -18.79
CA TYR A 193 4.60 -5.02 -19.43
C TYR A 193 3.09 -5.31 -19.43
N ARG A 194 2.27 -4.38 -18.93
CA ARG A 194 0.80 -4.42 -18.96
C ARG A 194 0.20 -3.23 -19.70
N ARG A 195 1.00 -2.51 -20.48
CA ARG A 195 0.60 -1.25 -21.12
C ARG A 195 -0.70 -1.37 -21.90
N ASP A 196 -0.83 -2.42 -22.69
CA ASP A 196 -2.00 -2.60 -23.56
C ASP A 196 -3.29 -2.88 -22.77
N ASP A 197 -3.19 -3.57 -21.62
CA ASP A 197 -4.32 -3.77 -20.71
C ASP A 197 -4.81 -2.42 -20.15
N TYR A 198 -3.88 -1.51 -19.81
CA TYR A 198 -4.22 -0.16 -19.32
C TYR A 198 -4.76 0.75 -20.42
N ALA A 199 -4.19 0.70 -21.62
CA ALA A 199 -4.65 1.47 -22.78
C ALA A 199 -6.09 1.10 -23.17
N ARG A 200 -6.42 -0.20 -23.22
CA ARG A 200 -7.80 -0.66 -23.50
C ARG A 200 -8.80 -0.25 -22.42
N ALA A 201 -8.35 -0.07 -21.18
CA ALA A 201 -9.18 0.40 -20.07
C ALA A 201 -9.33 1.93 -20.04
N GLY A 202 -8.67 2.67 -20.94
CA GLY A 202 -8.68 4.13 -20.96
C GLY A 202 -7.94 4.77 -19.77
N LEU A 203 -7.04 4.04 -19.10
CA LEU A 203 -6.32 4.53 -17.93
C LEU A 203 -5.03 5.25 -18.38
N PRO A 204 -4.82 6.53 -18.02
CA PRO A 204 -3.72 7.35 -18.52
C PRO A 204 -2.38 7.05 -17.83
N MET A 205 -2.02 5.78 -17.67
CA MET A 205 -0.77 5.37 -17.02
C MET A 205 0.45 5.96 -17.73
N LEU A 206 1.53 6.24 -17.00
CA LEU A 206 2.73 6.85 -17.56
C LEU A 206 3.26 6.20 -18.85
N PRO A 207 3.35 4.86 -18.98
CA PRO A 207 3.80 4.23 -20.24
C PRO A 207 2.78 4.33 -21.38
N VAL A 208 1.51 4.60 -21.10
CA VAL A 208 0.45 4.81 -22.10
C VAL A 208 0.53 6.24 -22.65
N THR A 209 0.76 7.23 -21.79
CA THR A 209 0.71 8.66 -22.16
C THR A 209 2.07 9.20 -22.61
N HIS A 210 3.17 8.78 -21.99
CA HIS A 210 4.53 9.32 -22.22
C HIS A 210 5.48 8.29 -22.84
N GLY A 211 5.00 7.06 -23.02
CA GLY A 211 5.77 5.98 -23.63
C GLY A 211 6.82 5.35 -22.71
N GLN A 212 7.45 4.32 -23.27
CA GLN A 212 8.36 3.42 -22.55
C GLN A 212 9.64 4.11 -22.09
N ARG A 213 10.27 4.92 -22.96
CA ARG A 213 11.57 5.55 -22.66
C ARG A 213 11.47 6.50 -21.48
N PHE A 214 10.44 7.36 -21.45
CA PHE A 214 10.19 8.25 -20.32
C PHE A 214 9.90 7.47 -19.05
N THR A 215 9.03 6.46 -19.11
CA THR A 215 8.68 5.65 -17.94
C THR A 215 9.88 4.94 -17.33
N THR A 216 10.76 4.35 -18.14
CA THR A 216 11.98 3.70 -17.63
C THR A 216 12.98 4.68 -17.03
N LEU A 217 13.08 5.90 -17.57
CA LEU A 217 13.87 6.97 -16.96
C LEU A 217 13.28 7.36 -15.60
N SER A 218 11.96 7.54 -15.50
CA SER A 218 11.29 7.85 -14.24
C SER A 218 11.50 6.74 -13.20
N ILE A 219 11.43 5.46 -13.59
CA ILE A 219 11.77 4.33 -12.71
C ILE A 219 13.20 4.46 -12.17
N LEU A 220 14.18 4.77 -13.02
CA LEU A 220 15.57 4.96 -12.62
C LEU A 220 15.74 6.12 -11.64
N LEU A 221 15.17 7.30 -11.95
CA LEU A 221 15.27 8.49 -11.11
C LEU A 221 14.58 8.29 -9.75
N TYR A 222 13.39 7.70 -9.72
CA TYR A 222 12.72 7.39 -8.46
C TYR A 222 13.42 6.27 -7.67
N SER A 223 14.09 5.32 -8.34
CA SER A 223 14.91 4.31 -7.64
C SER A 223 16.15 4.94 -6.98
N ALA A 224 16.76 5.95 -7.61
CA ALA A 224 17.84 6.73 -7.01
C ALA A 224 17.34 7.60 -5.84
N LEU A 225 16.17 8.23 -5.99
CA LEU A 225 15.52 8.95 -4.90
C LEU A 225 15.20 8.02 -3.71
N LEU A 226 14.63 6.84 -3.99
CA LEU A 226 14.36 5.84 -2.97
C LEU A 226 15.64 5.43 -2.24
N ALA A 227 16.74 5.17 -2.97
CA ALA A 227 18.02 4.81 -2.38
C ALA A 227 18.52 5.89 -1.41
N ALA A 228 18.42 7.17 -1.79
CA ALA A 228 18.75 8.28 -0.89
C ALA A 228 17.82 8.32 0.35
N ILE A 229 16.51 8.16 0.16
CA ILE A 229 15.52 8.17 1.24
C ILE A 229 15.74 7.02 2.24
N THR A 230 16.17 5.85 1.78
CA THR A 230 16.50 4.74 2.70
C THR A 230 17.71 4.99 3.59
N LEU A 231 18.46 6.08 3.38
CA LEU A 231 19.53 6.48 4.31
C LEU A 231 19.01 7.41 5.41
N LEU A 232 17.78 7.93 5.32
CA LEU A 232 17.18 8.81 6.34
C LEU A 232 17.08 8.16 7.71
N PRO A 233 16.63 6.89 7.86
CA PRO A 233 16.67 6.18 9.14
C PRO A 233 18.04 6.27 9.85
N ALA A 234 19.13 6.08 9.10
CA ALA A 234 20.50 6.17 9.63
C ALA A 234 20.89 7.60 9.97
N ALA A 235 20.50 8.58 9.14
CA ALA A 235 20.74 9.99 9.40
C ALA A 235 20.00 10.51 10.65
N LEU A 236 18.86 9.90 11.00
CA LEU A 236 18.10 10.19 12.21
C LEU A 236 18.69 9.51 13.46
N GLY A 237 19.66 8.60 13.31
CA GLY A 237 20.25 7.85 14.42
C GLY A 237 19.38 6.72 14.97
N GLU A 238 18.34 6.33 14.22
CA GLU A 238 17.32 5.37 14.66
C GLU A 238 17.63 3.92 14.26
N VAL A 239 18.75 3.70 13.57
CA VAL A 239 19.17 2.39 13.04
C VAL A 239 20.69 2.25 13.10
N GLY A 240 21.16 1.01 13.20
CA GLY A 240 22.55 0.58 13.21
C GLY A 240 23.08 0.07 11.87
N LEU A 241 24.24 -0.61 11.96
CA LEU A 241 25.01 -1.07 10.80
C LEU A 241 24.32 -2.20 10.02
N ILE A 242 23.45 -2.98 10.66
CA ILE A 242 22.79 -4.11 9.98
C ILE A 242 21.80 -3.56 8.96
N TYR A 243 20.98 -2.59 9.36
CA TYR A 243 20.10 -1.90 8.42
C TYR A 243 20.88 -1.21 7.31
N LEU A 244 21.94 -0.46 7.65
CA LEU A 244 22.72 0.29 6.67
C LEU A 244 23.36 -0.63 5.62
N GLY A 245 23.96 -1.74 6.05
CA GLY A 245 24.53 -2.75 5.16
C GLY A 245 23.47 -3.38 4.25
N ALA A 246 22.32 -3.76 4.81
CA ALA A 246 21.20 -4.30 4.04
C ALA A 246 20.68 -3.29 3.00
N ALA A 247 20.46 -2.03 3.41
CA ALA A 247 20.01 -0.96 2.53
C ALA A 247 20.97 -0.75 1.35
N CYS A 248 22.29 -0.71 1.59
CA CYS A 248 23.30 -0.58 0.54
C CYS A 248 23.23 -1.72 -0.50
N VAL A 249 23.14 -2.99 -0.04
CA VAL A 249 23.07 -4.16 -0.94
C VAL A 249 21.76 -4.15 -1.74
N LEU A 250 20.64 -3.90 -1.07
CA LEU A 250 19.32 -3.84 -1.71
C LEU A 250 19.24 -2.71 -2.74
N ASN A 251 19.77 -1.53 -2.41
CA ASN A 251 19.86 -0.36 -3.29
C ASN A 251 20.74 -0.63 -4.50
N GLY A 252 21.91 -1.22 -4.32
CA GLY A 252 22.82 -1.55 -5.42
C GLY A 252 22.13 -2.43 -6.47
N ARG A 253 21.40 -3.46 -6.02
CA ARG A 253 20.64 -4.33 -6.93
C ARG A 253 19.43 -3.62 -7.56
N LEU A 254 18.70 -2.81 -6.81
CA LEU A 254 17.57 -2.03 -7.33
C LEU A 254 18.03 -1.09 -8.47
N LEU A 255 19.09 -0.32 -8.22
CA LEU A 255 19.67 0.63 -9.18
C LEU A 255 20.23 -0.08 -10.41
N PHE A 256 20.90 -1.22 -10.22
CA PHE A 256 21.37 -2.04 -11.33
C PHE A 256 20.21 -2.49 -12.24
N LEU A 257 19.11 -3.00 -11.66
CA LEU A 257 17.95 -3.43 -12.42
C LEU A 257 17.25 -2.25 -13.12
N ALA A 258 17.10 -1.11 -12.45
CA ALA A 258 16.50 0.09 -13.03
C ALA A 258 17.34 0.63 -14.20
N LEU A 259 18.67 0.67 -14.05
CA LEU A 259 19.59 1.11 -15.10
C LEU A 259 19.59 0.13 -16.28
N SER A 260 19.61 -1.17 -16.02
CA SER A 260 19.52 -2.21 -17.05
C SER A 260 18.21 -2.08 -17.84
N LEU A 261 17.08 -1.90 -17.15
CA LEU A 261 15.77 -1.69 -17.75
C LEU A 261 15.72 -0.43 -18.63
N HIS A 262 16.37 0.66 -18.19
CA HIS A 262 16.41 1.90 -18.95
C HIS A 262 17.32 1.83 -20.18
N ARG A 263 18.48 1.17 -20.08
CA ARG A 263 19.43 1.00 -21.19
C ARG A 263 18.88 0.08 -22.27
N GLN A 264 18.28 -1.04 -21.87
CA GLN A 264 17.74 -2.02 -22.80
C GLN A 264 16.44 -2.58 -22.25
N TYR A 265 15.33 -2.02 -22.74
CA TYR A 265 14.03 -2.48 -22.33
C TYR A 265 13.73 -3.90 -22.84
N ALA A 266 13.20 -4.72 -21.93
CA ALA A 266 12.49 -5.94 -22.26
C ALA A 266 11.38 -6.16 -21.23
N ASP A 267 10.25 -6.72 -21.65
CA ASP A 267 9.16 -7.09 -20.75
C ASP A 267 9.64 -8.00 -19.60
N ALA A 268 10.60 -8.89 -19.89
CA ALA A 268 11.23 -9.73 -18.89
C ALA A 268 12.04 -8.92 -17.86
N ALA A 269 12.70 -7.83 -18.27
CA ALA A 269 13.38 -6.92 -17.36
C ALA A 269 12.37 -6.15 -16.49
N ALA A 270 11.26 -5.67 -17.06
CA ALA A 270 10.20 -5.00 -16.30
C ALA A 270 9.54 -5.94 -15.27
N ARG A 271 9.30 -7.21 -15.63
CA ARG A 271 8.83 -8.24 -14.68
C ARG A 271 9.83 -8.51 -13.56
N ARG A 272 11.12 -8.60 -13.87
CA ARG A 272 12.19 -8.77 -12.87
C ARG A 272 12.27 -7.57 -11.92
N MET A 273 12.18 -6.34 -12.44
CA MET A 273 12.15 -5.12 -11.63
C MET A 273 10.94 -5.12 -10.68
N PHE A 274 9.75 -5.43 -11.20
CA PHE A 274 8.53 -5.52 -10.38
C PHE A 274 8.62 -6.60 -9.29
N ALA A 275 9.12 -7.79 -9.63
CA ALA A 275 9.28 -8.87 -8.65
C ALA A 275 10.35 -8.53 -7.59
N TRP A 276 11.47 -7.95 -8.02
CA TRP A 276 12.52 -7.51 -7.09
C TRP A 276 12.03 -6.41 -6.17
N SER A 277 11.23 -5.45 -6.65
CA SER A 277 10.77 -4.36 -5.79
C SER A 277 9.88 -4.84 -4.64
N ILE A 278 9.14 -5.94 -4.81
CA ILE A 278 8.39 -6.58 -3.70
C ILE A 278 9.37 -7.10 -2.64
N TRP A 279 10.34 -7.92 -3.06
CA TRP A 279 11.36 -8.45 -2.16
C TRP A 279 12.21 -7.36 -1.51
N TYR A 280 12.56 -6.32 -2.26
CA TYR A 280 13.29 -5.15 -1.79
C TYR A 280 12.60 -4.54 -0.57
N LEU A 281 11.30 -4.23 -0.67
CA LEU A 281 10.59 -3.58 0.43
C LEU A 281 10.44 -4.51 1.63
N THR A 282 10.11 -5.79 1.39
CA THR A 282 10.01 -6.80 2.46
C THR A 282 11.33 -6.98 3.21
N LEU A 283 12.44 -7.14 2.50
CA LEU A 283 13.75 -7.34 3.10
C LEU A 283 14.25 -6.07 3.81
N LEU A 284 13.99 -4.89 3.26
CA LEU A 284 14.36 -3.62 3.86
C LEU A 284 13.65 -3.40 5.21
N PHE A 285 12.33 -3.64 5.27
CA PHE A 285 11.57 -3.53 6.52
C PHE A 285 11.89 -4.65 7.51
N ALA A 286 12.22 -5.86 7.03
CA ALA A 286 12.73 -6.92 7.88
C ALA A 286 14.08 -6.55 8.51
N ALA A 287 14.98 -5.93 7.74
CA ALA A 287 16.25 -5.43 8.24
C ALA A 287 16.06 -4.30 9.27
N LEU A 288 15.12 -3.36 9.05
CA LEU A 288 14.75 -2.34 10.03
C LEU A 288 14.33 -2.96 11.36
N LEU A 289 13.38 -3.90 11.30
CA LEU A 289 12.83 -4.54 12.49
C LEU A 289 13.88 -5.38 13.24
N PHE A 290 14.73 -6.09 12.49
CA PHE A 290 15.79 -6.90 13.07
C PHE A 290 16.86 -6.03 13.75
N ASP A 291 17.30 -4.98 13.07
CA ASP A 291 18.30 -4.05 13.58
C ASP A 291 17.80 -3.31 14.84
N HIS A 292 16.54 -2.86 14.84
CA HIS A 292 15.86 -2.23 15.99
C HIS A 292 15.91 -3.08 17.27
N TYR A 293 15.70 -4.40 17.16
CA TYR A 293 15.71 -5.30 18.32
C TYR A 293 17.07 -5.92 18.64
N CYS A 294 17.99 -5.97 17.69
CA CYS A 294 19.31 -6.56 17.90
C CYS A 294 20.38 -5.55 18.37
N LEU A 295 20.12 -4.24 18.30
CA LEU A 295 20.99 -3.13 18.75
C LEU A 295 22.50 -3.45 18.72
N MET A 296 23.11 -3.29 17.55
CA MET A 296 24.46 -2.72 17.47
C MET A 296 24.28 -1.23 17.15
N PRO A 297 24.15 -0.35 18.16
CA PRO A 297 24.09 1.08 17.90
C PRO A 297 25.35 1.52 17.14
N LEU A 298 25.20 2.52 16.27
CA LEU A 298 26.32 3.11 15.53
C LEU A 298 27.29 3.91 16.41
N THR A 299 26.99 4.03 17.72
CA THR A 299 27.83 4.53 18.81
C THR A 299 27.31 4.02 20.14
#